data_AF-G0J2C6-F1
#
_entry.id   AF-G0J2C6-F1
#
_cell.length_a   1.000
_cell.length_b   1.000
_cell.length_c   1.000
_cell.angle_alpha   90.00
_cell.angle_beta   90.00
_cell.angle_gamma   90.00
#
_symmetry.space_group_name_H-M   'P 1'
#
loop_
_entity.id
_entity.type
_entity.pdbx_description
1 polymer ?
#
loop_
_entity_poly.entity_id
_entity_poly.type
_entity_poly.pdbx_seq_one_letter_code
_entity_poly.pdbx_strand_id
1 'polypeptide(L)'
;MSYFRNHLKMCFFSLSPLFSFMIVGVLFQFRFGSQSLKKELFNVSSGNDLLIESDHENSSKIDSLTFFVSGLANEALLIKFFQGDFIDIPFDRDSQFFSSLYSAYLNSYARKCGGYLPTNKVEMTREECVTEQVTRNGYGVELSRYCVEWVTVGTGLYAKPDMYNGKLALEKIQSADVFRNVFGLISQDKGLEGMMDLVVDVQNIISDMNELLVLNECNSPGLIRFEENLNLFALNKQPVKLNVTNEAQQATISSGTIAVFKDQNYGHLIDDLISDHSKGWVMNRYQSGSVSNVAVMSRDESGRPAQVKANYVFSGFSGKSKGAVTLTFTNGLPDCMYFFDFPNTCRTPNRRIVAAYDNYAYDQ
;
A
#
# COMPACT_ATOMS: atom_id res chain seq x y z
N MET A 1 53.95 33.66 14.26
CA MET A 1 54.71 32.54 13.64
C MET A 1 53.69 31.66 12.91
N SER A 2 53.29 32.00 11.69
CA SER A 2 53.88 31.62 10.39
C SER A 2 53.90 30.11 10.14
N TYR A 3 53.04 29.60 9.23
CA TYR A 3 53.46 29.06 7.91
C TYR A 3 52.26 28.55 7.06
N PHE A 4 52.19 29.09 5.83
CA PHE A 4 51.78 28.54 4.50
C PHE A 4 50.49 27.70 4.31
N ARG A 5 49.52 28.00 3.42
CA ARG A 5 49.41 28.52 2.02
C ARG A 5 49.60 27.46 0.92
N ASN A 6 48.53 27.28 0.10
CA ASN A 6 48.42 26.86 -1.31
C ASN A 6 47.27 25.84 -1.52
N HIS A 7 46.43 25.83 -2.57
CA HIS A 7 46.28 26.65 -3.77
C HIS A 7 44.84 26.43 -4.30
N LEU A 8 44.10 27.50 -4.60
CA LEU A 8 42.90 27.49 -5.44
C LEU A 8 43.32 27.90 -6.86
N LYS A 9 42.90 27.16 -7.89
CA LYS A 9 42.87 27.63 -9.29
C LYS A 9 41.61 27.08 -9.97
N MET A 10 40.66 27.98 -10.23
CA MET A 10 39.67 27.85 -11.28
C MET A 10 40.32 28.14 -12.64
N CYS A 11 39.77 27.58 -13.73
CA CYS A 11 39.21 28.35 -14.85
C CYS A 11 38.81 27.44 -16.04
N PHE A 12 37.83 27.97 -16.81
CA PHE A 12 37.40 27.63 -18.19
C PHE A 12 36.37 26.49 -18.35
N PHE A 13 35.27 26.58 -19.13
CA PHE A 13 34.86 27.36 -20.32
C PHE A 13 33.35 27.71 -20.20
N SER A 14 32.88 28.94 -20.41
CA SER A 14 32.62 29.69 -21.67
C SER A 14 31.35 29.26 -22.43
N LEU A 15 30.56 30.29 -22.75
CA LEU A 15 29.23 30.33 -23.36
C LEU A 15 29.10 29.74 -24.78
N SER A 16 27.83 29.44 -25.09
CA SER A 16 27.15 29.12 -26.35
C SER A 16 27.60 29.87 -27.61
N PRO A 17 27.16 29.37 -28.78
CA PRO A 17 26.31 30.22 -29.61
C PRO A 17 25.09 29.51 -30.25
N LEU A 18 24.14 30.38 -30.61
CA LEU A 18 22.92 30.19 -31.41
C LEU A 18 23.20 29.60 -32.80
N PHE A 19 22.25 28.82 -33.35
CA PHE A 19 21.87 28.89 -34.77
C PHE A 19 20.42 28.37 -34.98
N SER A 20 19.62 29.19 -35.65
CA SER A 20 18.29 28.88 -36.22
C SER A 20 18.42 28.04 -37.51
N PHE A 21 17.39 27.26 -37.87
CA PHE A 21 16.55 27.43 -39.08
C PHE A 21 15.65 26.20 -39.40
N MET A 22 14.39 26.49 -39.77
CA MET A 22 13.45 25.85 -40.74
C MET A 22 13.03 24.37 -40.61
N ILE A 23 11.73 24.09 -40.37
CA ILE A 23 10.62 23.87 -41.33
C ILE A 23 10.84 22.69 -42.30
N VAL A 24 10.06 21.61 -42.17
CA VAL A 24 9.24 20.97 -43.24
C VAL A 24 8.12 20.16 -42.58
N GLY A 25 6.87 20.47 -42.91
CA GLY A 25 5.72 19.62 -42.61
C GLY A 25 5.44 18.62 -43.74
N VAL A 26 4.78 17.51 -43.42
CA VAL A 26 4.08 16.68 -44.41
C VAL A 26 2.78 16.19 -43.79
N LEU A 27 1.67 16.67 -44.36
CA LEU A 27 0.34 16.06 -44.30
C LEU A 27 0.35 14.73 -45.05
N PHE A 28 -0.35 13.72 -44.54
CA PHE A 28 -0.93 12.69 -45.39
C PHE A 28 -2.36 12.39 -44.93
N GLN A 29 -3.32 12.90 -45.70
CA GLN A 29 -4.69 12.40 -45.79
C GLN A 29 -4.77 11.46 -47.00
N PHE A 30 -5.40 10.30 -46.83
CA PHE A 30 -6.16 9.59 -47.86
C PHE A 30 -7.08 8.59 -47.13
N ARG A 31 -8.24 8.16 -47.61
CA ARG A 31 -9.36 8.67 -48.43
C ARG A 31 -10.34 7.49 -48.43
N PHE A 32 -11.62 7.76 -48.28
CA PHE A 32 -12.73 6.80 -48.35
C PHE A 32 -12.67 5.89 -49.61
N GLY A 33 -13.06 4.62 -49.42
CA GLY A 33 -13.39 3.69 -50.49
C GLY A 33 -14.63 2.86 -50.10
N SER A 34 -15.76 3.16 -50.73
CA SER A 34 -17.05 2.49 -50.63
C SER A 34 -17.26 1.61 -51.87
N GLN A 35 -17.67 0.35 -51.68
CA GLN A 35 -18.44 -0.51 -52.61
C GLN A 35 -19.17 -1.55 -51.71
N SER A 36 -20.49 -1.61 -51.57
CA SER A 36 -21.62 -1.81 -52.49
C SER A 36 -21.77 -3.23 -53.07
N LEU A 37 -22.91 -3.83 -52.70
CA LEU A 37 -23.73 -4.85 -53.39
C LEU A 37 -23.29 -6.32 -53.40
N LYS A 38 -24.08 -7.15 -52.68
CA LYS A 38 -25.00 -8.13 -53.32
C LYS A 38 -26.07 -8.64 -52.35
N LYS A 39 -27.33 -8.51 -52.78
CA LYS A 39 -28.55 -9.12 -52.25
C LYS A 39 -28.79 -10.44 -52.98
N GLU A 40 -29.04 -11.53 -52.24
CA GLU A 40 -29.93 -12.65 -52.61
C GLU A 40 -30.54 -13.14 -51.28
N LEU A 41 -31.80 -12.77 -50.96
CA LEU A 41 -33.02 -13.57 -51.16
C LEU A 41 -32.96 -14.99 -50.57
N PHE A 42 -33.54 -15.22 -49.39
CA PHE A 42 -34.35 -16.41 -49.12
C PHE A 42 -35.32 -16.22 -47.92
N ASN A 43 -36.59 -16.48 -48.23
CA ASN A 43 -37.78 -16.79 -47.44
C ASN A 43 -37.99 -16.35 -45.97
N VAL A 44 -39.10 -15.63 -45.81
CA VAL A 44 -39.88 -15.43 -44.58
C VAL A 44 -40.55 -16.74 -44.15
N SER A 45 -40.36 -17.13 -42.89
CA SER A 45 -41.35 -17.90 -42.13
C SER A 45 -41.39 -17.38 -40.70
N SER A 46 -42.59 -16.96 -40.33
CA SER A 46 -43.07 -16.44 -39.05
C SER A 46 -42.61 -17.22 -37.81
N GLY A 47 -42.22 -16.51 -36.76
CA GLY A 47 -42.06 -17.02 -35.40
C GLY A 47 -41.42 -15.96 -34.50
N ASN A 48 -42.23 -15.32 -33.66
CA ASN A 48 -41.81 -14.31 -32.70
C ASN A 48 -40.74 -14.87 -31.75
N ASP A 49 -39.56 -14.25 -31.70
CA ASP A 49 -38.78 -14.16 -30.47
C ASP A 49 -37.91 -12.89 -30.49
N LEU A 50 -38.00 -12.18 -29.37
CA LEU A 50 -37.50 -10.83 -29.15
C LEU A 50 -35.99 -10.93 -28.85
N LEU A 51 -35.15 -10.91 -29.89
CA LEU A 51 -33.70 -10.78 -29.73
C LEU A 51 -33.35 -9.29 -29.54
N ILE A 52 -33.06 -8.92 -28.29
CA ILE A 52 -32.22 -7.76 -28.00
C ILE A 52 -30.77 -8.24 -28.18
N GLU A 53 -30.23 -7.98 -29.37
CA GLU A 53 -28.78 -7.85 -29.55
C GLU A 53 -28.36 -6.50 -28.96
N SER A 54 -27.63 -6.51 -27.85
CA SER A 54 -26.79 -5.37 -27.45
C SER A 54 -25.65 -5.83 -26.54
N ASP A 55 -24.43 -5.58 -27.02
CA ASP A 55 -23.20 -5.30 -26.26
C ASP A 55 -22.41 -6.49 -25.68
N HIS A 56 -21.94 -7.36 -26.58
CA HIS A 56 -20.96 -8.42 -26.29
C HIS A 56 -19.50 -7.94 -26.11
N GLU A 57 -19.23 -6.64 -25.92
CA GLU A 57 -17.87 -6.10 -25.83
C GLU A 57 -17.45 -5.63 -24.41
N ASN A 58 -18.34 -5.74 -23.41
CA ASN A 58 -18.02 -5.35 -22.03
C ASN A 58 -18.11 -6.50 -21.00
N SER A 59 -18.50 -7.71 -21.44
CA SER A 59 -18.58 -8.91 -20.60
C SER A 59 -17.25 -9.68 -20.51
N SER A 60 -16.35 -9.55 -21.50
CA SER A 60 -15.10 -10.33 -21.56
C SER A 60 -14.00 -9.86 -20.60
N LYS A 61 -14.17 -8.70 -19.94
CA LYS A 61 -13.18 -8.17 -18.99
C LYS A 61 -13.49 -8.55 -17.53
N ILE A 62 -14.76 -8.81 -17.23
CA ILE A 62 -15.23 -9.18 -15.88
C ILE A 62 -15.11 -10.70 -15.65
N ASP A 63 -15.20 -11.51 -16.72
CA ASP A 63 -14.95 -12.97 -16.67
C ASP A 63 -13.47 -13.36 -16.46
N SER A 64 -12.53 -12.39 -16.52
CA SER A 64 -11.09 -12.67 -16.49
C SER A 64 -10.40 -12.52 -15.13
N LEU A 65 -11.11 -12.04 -14.10
CA LEU A 65 -10.51 -11.78 -12.79
C LEU A 65 -10.90 -12.82 -11.75
N THR A 66 -10.60 -14.08 -12.04
CA THR A 66 -10.78 -15.19 -11.10
C THR A 66 -9.62 -15.26 -10.11
N PHE A 67 -9.92 -15.44 -8.83
CA PHE A 67 -8.94 -15.61 -7.76
C PHE A 67 -9.41 -16.72 -6.82
N PHE A 68 -8.59 -17.76 -6.69
CA PHE A 68 -8.94 -18.98 -5.94
C PHE A 68 -8.22 -19.03 -4.60
N VAL A 69 -8.99 -19.15 -3.53
CA VAL A 69 -8.49 -19.15 -2.14
C VAL A 69 -9.19 -20.17 -1.25
N SER A 70 -10.11 -20.95 -1.83
CA SER A 70 -10.90 -21.92 -1.08
C SER A 70 -9.99 -22.99 -0.46
N GLY A 71 -10.17 -23.22 0.84
CA GLY A 71 -9.39 -24.20 1.59
C GLY A 71 -8.08 -23.67 2.18
N LEU A 72 -7.77 -22.39 2.00
CA LEU A 72 -6.67 -21.72 2.69
C LEU A 72 -7.09 -21.28 4.10
N ALA A 73 -6.19 -21.34 5.07
CA ALA A 73 -6.49 -20.96 6.45
C ALA A 73 -6.85 -19.46 6.58
N ASN A 74 -6.25 -18.62 5.75
CA ASN A 74 -6.44 -17.17 5.72
C ASN A 74 -7.34 -16.71 4.56
N GLU A 75 -8.20 -17.57 4.03
CA GLU A 75 -9.07 -17.29 2.87
C GLU A 75 -9.73 -15.90 2.93
N ALA A 76 -10.46 -15.61 4.02
CA ALA A 76 -11.19 -14.34 4.18
C ALA A 76 -10.28 -13.11 4.14
N LEU A 77 -9.06 -13.22 4.65
CA LEU A 77 -8.08 -12.13 4.61
C LEU A 77 -7.53 -11.94 3.19
N LEU A 78 -7.21 -13.03 2.49
CA LEU A 78 -6.67 -12.96 1.13
C LEU A 78 -7.69 -12.37 0.15
N ILE A 79 -8.98 -12.68 0.33
CA ILE A 79 -10.09 -12.06 -0.42
C ILE A 79 -10.10 -10.54 -0.24
N LYS A 80 -9.93 -10.04 0.99
CA LYS A 80 -9.93 -8.60 1.27
C LYS A 80 -8.81 -7.87 0.52
N PHE A 81 -7.59 -8.44 0.51
CA PHE A 81 -6.50 -7.90 -0.30
C PHE A 81 -6.84 -7.94 -1.79
N PHE A 82 -7.33 -9.06 -2.30
CA PHE A 82 -7.73 -9.18 -3.70
C PHE A 82 -8.80 -8.14 -4.10
N GLN A 83 -9.81 -7.93 -3.25
CA GLN A 83 -10.89 -6.97 -3.45
C GLN A 83 -10.46 -5.51 -3.27
N GLY A 84 -9.33 -5.26 -2.62
CA GLY A 84 -8.92 -3.92 -2.23
C GLY A 84 -9.75 -3.37 -1.07
N ASP A 85 -10.34 -4.25 -0.25
CA ASP A 85 -11.07 -3.87 0.95
C ASP A 85 -10.10 -3.78 2.14
N PHE A 86 -9.46 -2.62 2.27
CA PHE A 86 -8.49 -2.41 3.35
C PHE A 86 -9.14 -2.17 4.71
N ILE A 87 -10.44 -1.85 4.78
CA ILE A 87 -11.13 -1.49 6.03
C ILE A 87 -11.25 -2.70 6.93
N ASP A 88 -11.66 -3.81 6.33
CA ASP A 88 -11.95 -5.04 7.05
C ASP A 88 -10.68 -5.87 7.33
N ILE A 89 -9.50 -5.35 7.00
CA ILE A 89 -8.23 -5.97 7.39
C ILE A 89 -8.02 -5.73 8.90
N PRO A 90 -7.86 -6.79 9.71
CA PRO A 90 -7.90 -6.69 11.17
C PRO A 90 -6.61 -6.15 11.80
N PHE A 91 -5.68 -5.66 10.98
CA PHE A 91 -4.38 -5.16 11.40
C PHE A 91 -3.89 -4.03 10.49
N ASP A 92 -2.98 -3.21 10.99
CA ASP A 92 -2.33 -2.16 10.24
C ASP A 92 -1.06 -2.69 9.52
N ARG A 93 -0.54 -1.92 8.56
CA ARG A 93 0.66 -2.31 7.77
C ARG A 93 1.93 -2.44 8.61
N ASP A 94 1.98 -1.86 9.80
CA ASP A 94 3.10 -1.98 10.73
C ASP A 94 3.02 -3.24 11.61
N SER A 95 1.95 -4.03 11.49
CA SER A 95 1.79 -5.27 12.23
C SER A 95 2.82 -6.33 11.81
N GLN A 96 3.33 -7.07 12.81
CA GLN A 96 4.25 -8.18 12.55
C GLN A 96 3.59 -9.25 11.66
N PHE A 97 2.29 -9.49 11.87
CA PHE A 97 1.52 -10.42 11.05
C PHE A 97 1.57 -10.04 9.57
N PHE A 98 1.34 -8.77 9.23
CA PHE A 98 1.40 -8.31 7.84
C PHE A 98 2.79 -8.47 7.23
N SER A 99 3.85 -8.14 7.97
CA SER A 99 5.23 -8.34 7.48
C SER A 99 5.57 -9.81 7.23
N SER A 100 5.11 -10.71 8.10
CA SER A 100 5.25 -12.15 7.91
C SER A 100 4.48 -12.62 6.68
N LEU A 101 3.24 -12.15 6.50
CA LEU A 101 2.40 -12.44 5.32
C LEU A 101 3.05 -11.98 4.02
N TYR A 102 3.54 -10.73 3.98
CA TYR A 102 4.21 -10.15 2.83
C TYR A 102 5.51 -10.90 2.48
N SER A 103 6.30 -11.23 3.50
CA SER A 103 7.56 -11.98 3.34
C SER A 103 7.30 -13.41 2.87
N ALA A 104 6.27 -14.07 3.40
CA ALA A 104 5.88 -15.41 2.95
C ALA A 104 5.48 -15.39 1.48
N TYR A 105 4.65 -14.43 1.06
CA TYR A 105 4.28 -14.27 -0.35
C TYR A 105 5.51 -14.12 -1.26
N LEU A 106 6.42 -13.19 -0.93
CA LEU A 106 7.64 -12.94 -1.72
C LEU A 106 8.52 -14.19 -1.85
N ASN A 107 8.76 -14.90 -0.75
CA ASN A 107 9.58 -16.11 -0.74
C ASN A 107 8.91 -17.24 -1.52
N SER A 108 7.60 -17.44 -1.36
CA SER A 108 6.83 -18.44 -2.10
C SER A 108 6.81 -18.13 -3.60
N TYR A 109 6.62 -16.87 -3.99
CA TYR A 109 6.65 -16.44 -5.40
C TYR A 109 8.04 -16.63 -6.00
N ALA A 110 9.10 -16.24 -5.29
CA ALA A 110 10.48 -16.42 -5.77
C ALA A 110 10.80 -17.89 -6.05
N ARG A 111 10.30 -18.82 -5.22
CA ARG A 111 10.53 -20.26 -5.35
C ARG A 111 9.68 -20.92 -6.42
N LYS A 112 8.39 -20.59 -6.49
CA LYS A 112 7.42 -21.26 -7.39
C LYS A 112 7.24 -20.56 -8.73
N CYS A 113 7.36 -19.24 -8.74
CA CYS A 113 7.05 -18.37 -9.87
C CYS A 113 8.30 -17.63 -10.40
N GLY A 114 9.50 -18.11 -10.09
CA GLY A 114 10.76 -17.47 -10.50
C GLY A 114 10.90 -17.26 -12.02
N GLY A 115 10.26 -18.10 -12.83
CA GLY A 115 10.19 -17.96 -14.29
C GLY A 115 9.31 -16.81 -14.79
N TYR A 116 8.43 -16.28 -13.94
CA TYR A 116 7.52 -15.16 -14.22
C TYR A 116 8.04 -13.83 -13.65
N LEU A 117 9.26 -13.81 -13.12
CA LEU A 117 9.90 -12.58 -12.66
C LEU A 117 10.36 -11.75 -13.87
N PRO A 118 10.30 -10.40 -13.77
CA PRO A 118 10.71 -9.52 -14.84
C PRO A 118 12.23 -9.57 -15.05
N THR A 119 12.69 -9.08 -16.20
CA THR A 119 14.12 -9.03 -16.53
C THR A 119 14.93 -8.18 -15.56
N ASN A 120 14.32 -7.14 -14.97
CA ASN A 120 14.92 -6.28 -13.95
C ASN A 120 14.72 -6.78 -12.52
N LYS A 121 14.44 -8.08 -12.32
CA LYS A 121 14.30 -8.67 -10.98
C LYS A 121 15.51 -8.35 -10.10
N VAL A 122 15.23 -8.16 -8.81
CA VAL A 122 16.24 -7.84 -7.79
C VAL A 122 16.42 -9.03 -6.87
N GLU A 123 17.67 -9.27 -6.45
CA GLU A 123 17.95 -10.28 -5.43
C GLU A 123 17.42 -9.77 -4.08
N MET A 124 16.64 -10.60 -3.41
CA MET A 124 16.21 -10.31 -2.05
C MET A 124 17.38 -10.52 -1.10
N THR A 125 17.59 -9.59 -0.18
CA THR A 125 18.59 -9.71 0.87
C THR A 125 17.97 -10.01 2.22
N ARG A 126 18.82 -10.46 3.14
CA ARG A 126 18.56 -10.59 4.57
C ARG A 126 19.76 -10.09 5.36
N GLU A 127 19.55 -9.73 6.61
CA GLU A 127 20.65 -9.47 7.53
C GLU A 127 21.11 -10.76 8.20
N GLU A 128 22.41 -10.95 8.29
CA GLU A 128 23.05 -12.03 9.03
C GLU A 128 23.93 -11.44 10.13
N CYS A 129 23.86 -12.06 11.31
CA CYS A 129 24.73 -11.69 12.41
C CYS A 129 26.14 -12.24 12.17
N VAL A 130 27.14 -11.36 12.18
CA VAL A 130 28.56 -11.77 12.06
C VAL A 130 29.31 -11.71 13.36
N THR A 131 28.87 -10.86 14.31
CA THR A 131 29.50 -10.73 15.62
C THR A 131 28.44 -10.73 16.71
N GLU A 132 28.52 -11.71 17.61
CA GLU A 132 27.67 -11.82 18.80
C GLU A 132 28.42 -11.32 20.04
N GLN A 133 27.73 -10.56 20.89
CA GLN A 133 28.19 -10.28 22.23
C GLN A 133 27.52 -11.23 23.22
N VAL A 134 28.36 -12.02 23.90
CA VAL A 134 27.91 -13.00 24.90
C VAL A 134 28.31 -12.51 26.29
N THR A 135 27.33 -12.32 27.16
CA THR A 135 27.56 -12.01 28.58
C THR A 135 27.54 -13.31 29.37
N ARG A 136 28.58 -13.58 30.17
CA ARG A 136 28.66 -14.75 31.05
C ARG A 136 28.73 -14.34 32.51
N ASN A 137 28.17 -15.14 33.42
CA ASN A 137 28.32 -14.92 34.85
C ASN A 137 29.72 -15.34 35.35
N GLY A 138 30.02 -15.13 36.64
CA GLY A 138 31.30 -15.50 37.25
C GLY A 138 31.61 -17.01 37.27
N TYR A 139 30.66 -17.87 36.87
CA TYR A 139 30.82 -19.31 36.71
C TYR A 139 30.90 -19.73 35.22
N GLY A 140 30.94 -18.78 34.29
CA GLY A 140 31.01 -19.04 32.85
C GLY A 140 29.68 -19.38 32.17
N VAL A 141 28.56 -19.35 32.90
CA VAL A 141 27.21 -19.58 32.34
C VAL A 141 26.76 -18.37 31.54
N GLU A 142 26.31 -18.61 30.31
CA GLU A 142 25.77 -17.59 29.41
C GLU A 142 24.49 -16.98 29.98
N LEU A 143 24.51 -15.66 30.22
CA LEU A 143 23.38 -14.87 30.71
C LEU A 143 22.59 -14.26 29.56
N SER A 144 23.30 -13.80 28.53
CA SER A 144 22.69 -13.20 27.34
C SER A 144 23.61 -13.31 26.14
N ARG A 145 23.00 -13.37 24.96
CA ARG A 145 23.64 -13.31 23.66
C ARG A 145 22.81 -12.39 22.79
N TYR A 146 23.45 -11.40 22.19
CA TYR A 146 22.82 -10.54 21.21
C TYR A 146 23.81 -10.19 20.13
N CYS A 147 23.31 -9.99 18.92
CA CYS A 147 24.15 -9.59 17.81
C CYS A 147 24.54 -8.12 17.93
N VAL A 148 25.82 -7.83 17.77
CA VAL A 148 26.36 -6.46 17.78
C VAL A 148 26.81 -5.99 16.41
N GLU A 149 26.93 -6.89 15.43
CA GLU A 149 27.31 -6.56 14.07
C GLU A 149 26.51 -7.38 13.06
N TRP A 150 25.85 -6.67 12.15
CA TRP A 150 24.97 -7.22 11.13
C TRP A 150 25.53 -6.89 9.75
N VAL A 151 25.44 -7.86 8.84
CA VAL A 151 25.77 -7.66 7.42
C VAL A 151 24.58 -8.05 6.56
N THR A 152 24.37 -7.32 5.47
CA THR A 152 23.36 -7.67 4.49
C THR A 152 23.93 -8.67 3.49
N VAL A 153 23.26 -9.82 3.35
CA VAL A 153 23.65 -10.88 2.40
C VAL A 153 22.52 -11.18 1.43
N GLY A 154 22.89 -11.61 0.22
CA GLY A 154 21.95 -12.12 -0.78
C GLY A 154 21.34 -13.45 -0.36
N THR A 155 20.05 -13.64 -0.61
CA THR A 155 19.35 -14.90 -0.29
C THR A 155 19.39 -15.93 -1.43
N GLY A 156 19.87 -15.54 -2.62
CA GLY A 156 19.71 -16.31 -3.85
C GLY A 156 18.28 -16.35 -4.40
N LEU A 157 17.31 -15.74 -3.72
CA LEU A 157 15.94 -15.59 -4.19
C LEU A 157 15.74 -14.20 -4.81
N TYR A 158 14.88 -14.12 -5.82
CA TYR A 158 14.64 -12.90 -6.58
C TYR A 158 13.18 -12.47 -6.50
N ALA A 159 12.93 -11.17 -6.59
CA ALA A 159 11.59 -10.59 -6.55
C ALA A 159 11.40 -9.51 -7.63
N LYS A 160 10.13 -9.20 -7.91
CA LYS A 160 9.76 -7.98 -8.65
C LYS A 160 10.26 -6.76 -7.87
N PRO A 161 10.91 -5.77 -8.52
CA PRO A 161 11.47 -4.61 -7.82
C PRO A 161 10.45 -3.88 -6.93
N ASP A 162 9.24 -3.68 -7.43
CA ASP A 162 8.19 -2.96 -6.69
C ASP A 162 7.73 -3.71 -5.44
N MET A 163 7.71 -5.04 -5.49
CA MET A 163 7.38 -5.88 -4.34
C MET A 163 8.53 -5.90 -3.32
N TYR A 164 9.78 -5.96 -3.79
CA TYR A 164 10.91 -5.90 -2.87
C TYR A 164 11.02 -4.53 -2.19
N ASN A 165 10.72 -3.44 -2.91
CA ASN A 165 10.61 -2.10 -2.33
C ASN A 165 9.52 -2.01 -1.26
N GLY A 166 8.38 -2.71 -1.47
CA GLY A 166 7.34 -2.84 -0.45
C GLY A 166 7.85 -3.51 0.82
N LYS A 167 8.60 -4.61 0.69
CA LYS A 167 9.25 -5.29 1.84
C LYS A 167 10.19 -4.34 2.59
N LEU A 168 11.10 -3.67 1.89
CA LEU A 168 12.04 -2.72 2.50
C LEU A 168 11.33 -1.55 3.20
N ALA A 169 10.18 -1.12 2.68
CA ALA A 169 9.36 -0.09 3.32
C ALA A 169 8.76 -0.57 4.65
N LEU A 170 8.36 -1.85 4.76
CA LEU A 170 7.86 -2.47 5.99
C LEU A 170 8.98 -2.68 7.03
N GLU A 171 10.14 -3.17 6.59
CA GLU A 171 11.32 -3.36 7.45
C GLU A 171 11.85 -2.04 8.03
N LYS A 172 11.56 -0.90 7.38
CA LYS A 172 11.89 0.42 7.93
C LYS A 172 10.92 0.86 9.03
N ILE A 173 9.68 0.39 9.00
CA ILE A 173 8.65 0.76 9.98
C ILE A 173 8.79 -0.09 11.24
N GLN A 174 9.08 -1.38 11.07
CA GLN A 174 9.37 -2.28 12.18
C GLN A 174 10.83 -2.09 12.60
N SER A 175 11.11 -2.09 13.91
CA SER A 175 12.52 -2.14 14.32
C SER A 175 13.10 -3.45 13.80
N ALA A 176 14.21 -3.36 13.06
CA ALA A 176 14.86 -4.53 12.47
C ALA A 176 15.08 -5.63 13.52
N ASP A 177 15.36 -5.26 14.77
CA ASP A 177 15.50 -6.18 15.91
C ASP A 177 14.26 -7.03 16.23
N VAL A 178 13.03 -6.50 16.12
CA VAL A 178 11.81 -7.27 16.39
C VAL A 178 11.54 -8.29 15.28
N PHE A 179 11.71 -7.87 14.02
CA PHE A 179 11.58 -8.75 12.86
C PHE A 179 12.64 -9.87 12.87
N ARG A 180 13.89 -9.52 13.22
CA ARG A 180 15.03 -10.44 13.37
C ARG A 180 14.80 -11.51 14.43
N ASN A 181 14.27 -11.12 15.59
CA ASN A 181 14.02 -12.05 16.68
C ASN A 181 13.00 -13.12 16.29
N VAL A 182 11.91 -12.77 15.59
CA VAL A 182 10.88 -13.76 15.21
C VAL A 182 11.38 -14.74 14.15
N PHE A 183 12.02 -14.26 13.07
CA PHE A 183 12.53 -15.17 12.02
C PHE A 183 13.77 -15.97 12.46
N GLY A 184 14.64 -15.39 13.29
CA GLY A 184 15.78 -16.09 13.89
C GLY A 184 15.34 -17.18 14.87
N LEU A 185 14.28 -16.94 15.64
CA LEU A 185 13.70 -17.93 16.56
C LEU A 185 12.98 -19.07 15.83
N ILE A 186 12.35 -18.84 14.68
CA ILE A 186 11.74 -19.93 13.88
C ILE A 186 12.81 -20.92 13.37
N SER A 187 14.06 -20.48 13.25
CA SER A 187 15.18 -21.36 12.90
C SER A 187 15.81 -22.10 14.09
N GLN A 188 15.37 -21.82 15.33
CA GLN A 188 15.95 -22.39 16.55
C GLN A 188 14.88 -22.93 17.51
N ASP A 189 15.07 -24.18 17.90
CA ASP A 189 14.11 -25.08 18.55
C ASP A 189 13.84 -24.77 20.04
N LYS A 190 13.68 -23.50 20.45
CA LYS A 190 13.56 -23.12 21.88
C LYS A 190 12.57 -21.99 22.18
N GLY A 191 11.52 -22.34 22.92
CA GLY A 191 10.60 -21.45 23.66
C GLY A 191 9.14 -21.77 23.32
N LEU A 192 8.37 -22.38 24.23
CA LEU A 192 7.37 -23.39 23.82
C LEU A 192 5.88 -23.12 24.11
N GLU A 193 5.43 -22.01 24.73
CA GLU A 193 4.01 -21.91 25.10
C GLU A 193 3.28 -20.68 24.54
N GLY A 194 3.84 -19.47 24.65
CA GLY A 194 3.30 -18.28 23.94
C GLY A 194 3.82 -18.09 22.51
N MET A 195 4.85 -18.85 22.13
CA MET A 195 5.43 -18.84 20.78
C MET A 195 4.76 -19.83 19.83
N MET A 196 4.05 -20.85 20.36
CA MET A 196 3.43 -21.87 19.53
C MET A 196 2.34 -21.29 18.62
N ASP A 197 1.48 -20.43 19.15
CA ASP A 197 0.43 -19.79 18.35
C ASP A 197 1.03 -18.92 17.24
N LEU A 198 2.07 -18.14 17.54
CA LEU A 198 2.78 -17.35 16.54
C LEU A 198 3.48 -18.23 15.47
N VAL A 199 4.07 -19.35 15.89
CA VAL A 199 4.73 -20.30 14.97
C VAL A 199 3.69 -20.97 14.07
N VAL A 200 2.54 -21.39 14.64
CA VAL A 200 1.43 -21.98 13.89
C VAL A 200 0.87 -20.96 12.90
N ASP A 201 0.65 -19.71 13.31
CA ASP A 201 0.18 -18.64 12.43
C ASP A 201 1.16 -18.40 11.27
N VAL A 202 2.46 -18.33 11.54
CA VAL A 202 3.48 -18.15 10.49
C VAL A 202 3.56 -19.37 9.57
N GLN A 203 3.46 -20.58 10.10
CA GLN A 203 3.42 -21.81 9.29
C GLN A 203 2.19 -21.84 8.39
N ASN A 204 1.01 -21.47 8.92
CA ASN A 204 -0.22 -21.38 8.15
C ASN A 204 -0.11 -20.33 7.05
N ILE A 205 0.46 -19.15 7.34
CA ILE A 205 0.74 -18.12 6.33
C ILE A 205 1.65 -18.66 5.22
N ILE A 206 2.77 -19.31 5.57
CA ILE A 206 3.71 -19.87 4.59
C ILE A 206 3.03 -20.95 3.74
N SER A 207 2.25 -21.83 4.38
CA SER A 207 1.49 -22.88 3.70
C SER A 207 0.48 -22.27 2.74
N ASP A 208 -0.31 -21.30 3.20
CA ASP A 208 -1.32 -20.62 2.39
C ASP A 208 -0.70 -19.88 1.21
N MET A 209 0.43 -19.18 1.37
CA MET A 209 1.10 -18.50 0.25
C MET A 209 1.66 -19.48 -0.77
N ASN A 210 2.12 -20.65 -0.33
CA ASN A 210 2.56 -21.70 -1.25
C ASN A 210 1.38 -22.30 -2.02
N GLU A 211 0.26 -22.54 -1.35
CA GLU A 211 -0.93 -23.12 -1.96
C GLU A 211 -1.67 -22.10 -2.84
N LEU A 212 -1.72 -20.83 -2.44
CA LEU A 212 -2.26 -19.72 -3.23
C LEU A 212 -1.64 -19.67 -4.62
N LEU A 213 -0.32 -19.85 -4.73
CA LEU A 213 0.40 -19.87 -6.01
C LEU A 213 0.25 -21.18 -6.79
N VAL A 214 -0.29 -22.23 -6.18
CA VAL A 214 -0.67 -23.48 -6.87
C VAL A 214 -2.09 -23.35 -7.42
N LEU A 215 -3.00 -22.82 -6.61
CA LEU A 215 -4.39 -22.56 -6.97
C LEU A 215 -4.52 -21.47 -8.03
N ASN A 216 -3.59 -20.52 -8.07
CA ASN A 216 -3.58 -19.41 -9.03
C ASN A 216 -2.30 -19.46 -9.85
N GLU A 217 -2.41 -19.46 -11.17
CA GLU A 217 -1.24 -19.35 -12.04
C GLU A 217 -0.44 -18.07 -11.74
N CYS A 218 0.89 -18.14 -11.81
CA CYS A 218 1.81 -17.07 -11.43
C CYS A 218 1.59 -15.72 -12.16
N ASN A 219 0.99 -15.76 -13.35
CA ASN A 219 0.64 -14.60 -14.17
C ASN A 219 -0.88 -14.43 -14.35
N SER A 220 -1.69 -15.13 -13.56
CA SER A 220 -3.15 -14.98 -13.62
C SER A 220 -3.55 -13.54 -13.26
N PRO A 221 -4.56 -12.96 -13.93
CA PRO A 221 -5.03 -11.62 -13.62
C PRO A 221 -5.46 -11.43 -12.16
N GLY A 222 -6.05 -12.47 -11.56
CA GLY A 222 -6.46 -12.45 -10.15
C GLY A 222 -5.27 -12.37 -9.19
N LEU A 223 -4.23 -13.17 -9.42
CA LEU A 223 -3.01 -13.11 -8.60
C LEU A 223 -2.27 -11.78 -8.76
N ILE A 224 -2.25 -11.22 -9.98
CA ILE A 224 -1.67 -9.89 -10.23
C ILE A 224 -2.43 -8.80 -9.45
N ARG A 225 -3.78 -8.85 -9.44
CA ARG A 225 -4.61 -7.93 -8.66
C ARG A 225 -4.33 -8.06 -7.16
N PHE A 226 -4.29 -9.28 -6.64
CA PHE A 226 -3.94 -9.55 -5.24
C PHE A 226 -2.55 -9.00 -4.90
N GLU A 227 -1.54 -9.27 -5.73
CA GLU A 227 -0.17 -8.79 -5.56
C GLU A 227 -0.12 -7.25 -5.53
N GLU A 228 -0.81 -6.60 -6.46
CA GLU A 228 -0.88 -5.14 -6.54
C GLU A 228 -1.45 -4.54 -5.25
N ASN A 229 -2.59 -5.05 -4.77
CA ASN A 229 -3.22 -4.55 -3.55
C ASN A 229 -2.40 -4.89 -2.30
N LEU A 230 -1.77 -6.06 -2.24
CA LEU A 230 -0.84 -6.41 -1.17
C LEU A 230 0.31 -5.40 -1.09
N ASN A 231 0.86 -5.00 -2.24
CA ASN A 231 1.91 -3.98 -2.32
C ASN A 231 1.41 -2.58 -1.97
N LEU A 232 0.20 -2.20 -2.42
CA LEU A 232 -0.39 -0.91 -2.11
C LEU A 232 -0.64 -0.75 -0.61
N PHE A 233 -1.10 -1.81 0.06
CA PHE A 233 -1.21 -1.83 1.52
C PHE A 233 0.17 -1.68 2.17
N ALA A 234 1.16 -2.45 1.69
CA ALA A 234 2.53 -2.35 2.17
C ALA A 234 3.17 -0.99 1.98
N LEU A 235 2.75 -0.19 0.99
CA LEU A 235 3.23 1.15 0.70
C LEU A 235 2.32 2.27 1.26
N ASN A 236 1.24 1.94 1.97
CA ASN A 236 0.22 2.88 2.44
C ASN A 236 -0.38 3.74 1.30
N LYS A 237 -0.63 3.11 0.16
CA LYS A 237 -1.31 3.68 -1.01
C LYS A 237 -2.77 3.20 -1.07
N GLN A 238 -3.61 3.91 -1.82
CA GLN A 238 -5.00 3.49 -2.01
C GLN A 238 -5.08 2.14 -2.73
N PRO A 239 -6.02 1.26 -2.37
CA PRO A 239 -6.23 0.00 -3.06
C PRO A 239 -6.78 0.26 -4.45
N VAL A 240 -6.54 -0.69 -5.36
CA VAL A 240 -7.38 -0.83 -6.54
C VAL A 240 -8.57 -1.69 -6.17
N LYS A 241 -9.70 -1.03 -5.91
CA LYS A 241 -10.95 -1.70 -5.57
C LYS A 241 -11.43 -2.54 -6.75
N LEU A 242 -11.96 -3.72 -6.45
CA LEU A 242 -12.80 -4.43 -7.41
C LEU A 242 -14.08 -3.63 -7.61
N ASN A 243 -14.33 -3.19 -8.85
CA ASN A 243 -15.65 -2.72 -9.25
C ASN A 243 -16.58 -3.94 -9.31
N VAL A 244 -16.94 -4.49 -8.16
CA VAL A 244 -18.15 -5.30 -8.08
C VAL A 244 -19.27 -4.28 -8.24
N THR A 245 -19.81 -4.15 -9.45
CA THR A 245 -21.09 -3.50 -9.67
C THR A 245 -22.16 -4.34 -8.99
N ASN A 246 -22.20 -4.31 -7.66
CA ASN A 246 -23.43 -4.43 -6.95
C ASN A 246 -24.10 -3.08 -7.16
N GLU A 247 -25.13 -3.05 -7.99
CA GLU A 247 -26.06 -1.94 -8.24
C GLU A 247 -26.84 -1.50 -6.96
N ALA A 248 -26.24 -1.67 -5.78
CA ALA A 248 -26.81 -1.33 -4.47
C ALA A 248 -25.95 -0.32 -3.67
N GLN A 249 -24.88 0.23 -4.25
CA GLN A 249 -24.19 1.43 -3.72
C GLN A 249 -24.12 2.60 -4.72
N GLN A 250 -24.81 2.48 -5.87
CA GLN A 250 -25.22 3.63 -6.69
C GLN A 250 -26.71 3.92 -6.48
N ALA A 251 -27.09 4.27 -5.27
CA ALA A 251 -28.28 5.08 -5.00
C ALA A 251 -27.74 6.39 -4.42
N THR A 252 -27.77 7.56 -5.06
CA THR A 252 -28.70 8.10 -6.05
C THR A 252 -27.96 9.20 -6.81
N ILE A 253 -27.69 9.01 -8.10
CA ILE A 253 -27.57 10.16 -9.03
C ILE A 253 -28.81 10.09 -9.90
N SER A 254 -29.90 10.60 -9.36
CA SER A 254 -31.07 11.01 -10.13
C SER A 254 -31.04 12.53 -10.23
N SER A 255 -31.04 12.99 -11.48
CA SER A 255 -31.14 14.36 -11.96
C SER A 255 -31.72 15.40 -11.00
N GLY A 256 -31.05 16.57 -10.91
CA GLY A 256 -31.75 17.83 -10.77
C GLY A 256 -31.81 18.50 -9.39
N THR A 257 -30.81 18.34 -8.53
CA THR A 257 -30.51 19.28 -7.43
C THR A 257 -29.07 19.06 -6.99
N ILE A 258 -28.32 20.13 -6.70
CA ILE A 258 -26.95 20.03 -6.18
C ILE A 258 -27.02 19.18 -4.90
N ALA A 259 -26.57 17.92 -4.95
CA ALA A 259 -26.50 17.06 -3.78
C ALA A 259 -25.52 17.70 -2.81
N VAL A 260 -26.04 18.26 -1.71
CA VAL A 260 -25.23 18.90 -0.68
C VAL A 260 -24.39 17.81 -0.03
N PHE A 261 -23.07 17.89 -0.16
CA PHE A 261 -22.15 16.99 0.51
C PHE A 261 -22.42 17.01 2.03
N LYS A 262 -22.71 15.84 2.62
CA LYS A 262 -22.92 15.70 4.06
C LYS A 262 -21.56 15.49 4.74
N ASP A 263 -21.23 16.40 5.65
CA ASP A 263 -20.03 16.26 6.46
C ASP A 263 -20.13 15.03 7.37
N GLN A 264 -19.01 14.30 7.47
CA GLN A 264 -18.79 13.28 8.49
C GLN A 264 -18.26 13.92 9.79
N ASN A 265 -18.18 13.15 10.86
CA ASN A 265 -17.57 13.50 12.13
C ASN A 265 -16.04 13.60 11.99
N TYR A 266 -15.59 14.77 11.55
CA TYR A 266 -14.17 15.07 11.40
C TYR A 266 -13.38 14.99 12.72
N GLY A 267 -14.05 15.15 13.87
CA GLY A 267 -13.40 14.99 15.17
C GLY A 267 -12.97 13.55 15.40
N HIS A 268 -13.87 12.59 15.17
CA HIS A 268 -13.58 11.17 15.29
C HIS A 268 -12.56 10.70 14.24
N LEU A 269 -12.70 11.15 12.98
CA LEU A 269 -11.71 10.86 11.92
C LEU A 269 -10.30 11.32 12.30
N ILE A 270 -10.17 12.58 12.75
CA ILE A 270 -8.87 13.13 13.12
C ILE A 270 -8.33 12.45 14.38
N ASP A 271 -9.19 12.05 15.32
CA ASP A 271 -8.77 11.33 16.53
C ASP A 271 -8.12 9.99 16.17
N ASP A 272 -8.78 9.19 15.32
CA ASP A 272 -8.25 7.91 14.84
C ASP A 272 -6.93 8.07 14.08
N LEU A 273 -6.85 9.08 13.21
CA LEU A 273 -5.65 9.37 12.42
C LEU A 273 -4.46 9.79 13.29
N ILE A 274 -4.67 10.67 14.28
CA ILE A 274 -3.60 11.06 15.22
C ILE A 274 -3.23 9.87 16.11
N SER A 275 -4.22 9.11 16.59
CA SER A 275 -4.02 7.92 17.42
C SER A 275 -3.08 6.92 16.74
N ASP A 276 -3.38 6.59 15.48
CA ASP A 276 -2.54 5.72 14.67
C ASP A 276 -1.13 6.30 14.45
N HIS A 277 -1.03 7.55 14.00
CA HIS A 277 0.25 8.19 13.74
C HIS A 277 1.12 8.35 15.01
N SER A 278 0.50 8.49 16.18
CA SER A 278 1.18 8.68 17.46
C SER A 278 1.86 7.42 18.00
N LYS A 279 1.54 6.23 17.46
CA LYS A 279 2.24 4.97 17.82
C LYS A 279 3.75 5.06 17.57
N GLY A 280 4.17 5.86 16.59
CA GLY A 280 5.58 6.10 16.27
C GLY A 280 6.25 7.23 17.07
N TRP A 281 5.56 7.89 18.01
CA TRP A 281 6.13 9.01 18.76
C TRP A 281 7.01 8.52 19.91
N VAL A 282 8.29 8.93 19.90
CA VAL A 282 9.29 8.46 20.88
C VAL A 282 9.18 9.20 22.21
N MET A 283 8.86 10.49 22.20
CA MET A 283 8.91 11.37 23.39
C MET A 283 7.53 11.87 23.84
N ASN A 284 6.56 11.88 22.95
CA ASN A 284 5.23 12.40 23.18
C ASN A 284 4.22 11.26 23.14
N ARG A 285 3.23 11.27 24.03
CA ARG A 285 2.08 10.36 23.99
C ARG A 285 0.83 11.14 23.70
N TYR A 286 0.13 10.73 22.66
CA TYR A 286 -1.17 11.29 22.33
C TYR A 286 -2.22 10.90 23.38
N GLN A 287 -3.17 11.80 23.67
CA GLN A 287 -4.34 11.49 24.48
C GLN A 287 -5.55 11.25 23.56
N SER A 288 -5.93 10.00 23.33
CA SER A 288 -7.11 9.65 22.53
C SER A 288 -8.39 10.31 23.04
N GLY A 289 -9.29 10.68 22.14
CA GLY A 289 -10.50 11.45 22.42
C GLY A 289 -10.25 12.92 22.78
N SER A 290 -9.04 13.45 22.59
CA SER A 290 -8.71 14.85 22.93
C SER A 290 -8.85 15.84 21.77
N VAL A 291 -9.27 15.36 20.59
CA VAL A 291 -9.53 16.21 19.44
C VAL A 291 -10.61 17.24 19.77
N SER A 292 -10.31 18.50 19.47
CA SER A 292 -11.19 19.63 19.76
C SER A 292 -11.02 20.75 18.72
N ASN A 293 -11.93 21.73 18.72
CA ASN A 293 -11.92 22.88 17.79
C ASN A 293 -11.79 22.46 16.32
N VAL A 294 -12.58 21.46 15.92
CA VAL A 294 -12.55 20.95 14.56
C VAL A 294 -13.24 21.95 13.64
N ALA A 295 -12.53 22.40 12.61
CA ALA A 295 -13.03 23.38 11.65
C ALA A 295 -12.65 22.99 10.22
N VAL A 296 -13.64 22.98 9.33
CA VAL A 296 -13.41 22.86 7.88
C VAL A 296 -12.90 24.21 7.38
N MET A 297 -11.66 24.24 6.90
CA MET A 297 -10.99 25.47 6.47
C MET A 297 -11.31 25.84 5.03
N SER A 298 -11.47 24.83 4.17
CA SER A 298 -11.79 25.02 2.76
C SER A 298 -12.51 23.80 2.19
N ARG A 299 -13.20 24.00 1.08
CA ARG A 299 -13.95 22.97 0.33
C ARG A 299 -13.59 23.01 -1.14
N ASP A 300 -13.78 21.88 -1.83
CA ASP A 300 -13.66 21.79 -3.27
C ASP A 300 -14.96 22.22 -3.99
N GLU A 301 -14.95 22.18 -5.32
CA GLU A 301 -16.10 22.55 -6.17
C GLU A 301 -17.33 21.67 -5.95
N SER A 302 -17.15 20.48 -5.39
CA SER A 302 -18.23 19.54 -5.04
C SER A 302 -18.74 19.71 -3.59
N GLY A 303 -18.23 20.71 -2.86
CA GLY A 303 -18.58 20.96 -1.46
C GLY A 303 -17.91 20.01 -0.45
N ARG A 304 -16.99 19.15 -0.90
CA ARG A 304 -16.23 18.23 -0.04
C ARG A 304 -15.14 19.00 0.71
N PRO A 305 -14.71 18.59 1.91
CA PRO A 305 -13.60 19.23 2.59
C PRO A 305 -12.34 19.14 1.71
N ALA A 306 -11.65 20.25 1.54
CA ALA A 306 -10.29 20.30 0.98
C ALA A 306 -9.24 20.42 2.08
N GLN A 307 -9.60 21.07 3.20
CA GLN A 307 -8.76 21.20 4.38
C GLN A 307 -9.60 21.25 5.65
N VAL A 308 -9.17 20.52 6.68
CA VAL A 308 -9.77 20.52 8.03
C VAL A 308 -8.67 20.72 9.05
N LYS A 309 -8.92 21.57 10.05
CA LYS A 309 -7.99 21.84 11.15
C LYS A 309 -8.59 21.42 12.47
N ALA A 310 -7.78 20.89 13.36
CA ALA A 310 -8.20 20.56 14.72
C ALA A 310 -7.07 20.75 15.73
N ASN A 311 -7.43 20.84 17.00
CA ASN A 311 -6.52 20.81 18.14
C ASN A 311 -6.54 19.43 18.78
N TYR A 312 -5.45 19.07 19.46
CA TYR A 312 -5.32 17.80 20.17
C TYR A 312 -4.43 17.96 21.41
N VAL A 313 -4.46 17.00 22.33
CA VAL A 313 -3.63 17.01 23.54
C VAL A 313 -2.62 15.87 23.50
N PHE A 314 -1.38 16.16 23.93
CA PHE A 314 -0.34 15.16 24.12
C PHE A 314 0.39 15.40 25.45
N SER A 315 0.99 14.35 26.00
CA SER A 315 1.88 14.42 27.15
C SER A 315 3.32 14.14 26.73
N GLY A 316 4.26 14.93 27.23
CA GLY A 316 5.69 14.72 27.03
C GLY A 316 6.48 15.02 28.29
N PHE A 317 7.80 15.20 28.16
CA PHE A 317 8.70 15.49 29.29
C PHE A 317 8.29 16.73 30.10
N SER A 318 7.69 17.72 29.46
CA SER A 318 7.20 18.97 30.08
C SER A 318 5.74 18.90 30.56
N GLY A 319 5.13 17.72 30.64
CA GLY A 319 3.73 17.53 31.03
C GLY A 319 2.75 17.58 29.86
N LYS A 320 1.48 17.92 30.14
CA LYS A 320 0.41 17.99 29.13
C LYS A 320 0.51 19.27 28.32
N SER A 321 0.44 19.15 27.00
CA SER A 321 0.49 20.25 26.04
C SER A 321 -0.58 20.10 24.95
N LYS A 322 -0.87 21.19 24.26
CA LYS A 322 -1.81 21.21 23.12
C LYS A 322 -1.04 21.28 21.82
N GLY A 323 -1.46 20.48 20.84
CA GLY A 323 -1.02 20.56 19.45
C GLY A 323 -2.15 20.99 18.52
N ALA A 324 -1.80 21.12 17.24
CA ALA A 324 -2.76 21.29 16.16
C ALA A 324 -2.35 20.42 14.97
N VAL A 325 -3.34 19.92 14.24
CA VAL A 325 -3.15 19.20 13.00
C VAL A 325 -3.98 19.85 11.90
N THR A 326 -3.43 19.88 10.70
CA THR A 326 -4.15 20.24 9.48
C THR A 326 -4.22 19.00 8.60
N LEU A 327 -5.44 18.51 8.35
CA LEU A 327 -5.74 17.44 7.43
C LEU A 327 -6.12 18.03 6.08
N THR A 328 -5.51 17.52 5.01
CA THR A 328 -5.82 17.92 3.63
C THR A 328 -6.41 16.76 2.87
N PHE A 329 -7.23 17.08 1.87
CA PHE A 329 -7.98 16.12 1.09
C PHE A 329 -7.66 16.27 -0.40
N THR A 330 -7.54 15.14 -1.07
CA THR A 330 -7.37 15.07 -2.53
C THR A 330 -8.46 14.14 -3.07
N ASN A 331 -9.23 14.62 -4.05
CA ASN A 331 -10.40 13.90 -4.59
C ASN A 331 -11.42 13.49 -3.53
N GLY A 332 -11.56 14.29 -2.47
CA GLY A 332 -12.48 14.01 -1.38
C GLY A 332 -11.95 13.02 -0.33
N LEU A 333 -10.71 12.54 -0.42
CA LEU A 333 -10.12 11.61 0.55
C LEU A 333 -8.97 12.23 1.35
N PRO A 334 -8.83 11.93 2.65
CA PRO A 334 -7.67 12.28 3.45
C PRO A 334 -6.34 11.91 2.76
N ASP A 335 -5.46 12.89 2.58
CA ASP A 335 -4.23 12.74 1.80
C ASP A 335 -2.95 13.03 2.61
N CYS A 336 -2.91 14.16 3.33
CA CYS A 336 -1.79 14.57 4.16
C CYS A 336 -2.24 15.16 5.50
N MET A 337 -1.55 14.78 6.57
CA MET A 337 -1.59 15.40 7.89
C MET A 337 -0.35 16.27 8.10
N TYR A 338 -0.56 17.50 8.56
CA TYR A 338 0.50 18.44 8.93
C TYR A 338 0.35 18.80 10.41
N PHE A 339 1.31 18.38 11.21
CA PHE A 339 1.34 18.68 12.63
C PHE A 339 2.00 20.04 12.87
N PHE A 340 1.61 20.74 13.92
CA PHE A 340 2.10 22.09 14.21
C PHE A 340 3.64 22.19 14.39
N ASP A 341 4.27 21.11 14.82
CA ASP A 341 5.71 20.95 15.00
C ASP A 341 6.44 20.64 13.67
N PHE A 342 5.73 20.06 12.70
CA PHE A 342 6.21 19.78 11.35
C PHE A 342 5.22 20.28 10.29
N PRO A 343 4.97 21.60 10.19
CA PRO A 343 3.89 22.15 9.36
C PRO A 343 4.11 21.97 7.85
N ASN A 344 5.36 21.73 7.43
CA ASN A 344 5.74 21.57 6.03
C ASN A 344 5.98 20.10 5.64
N THR A 345 5.75 19.15 6.56
CA THR A 345 5.99 17.73 6.32
C THR A 345 4.66 16.99 6.21
N CYS A 346 4.33 16.53 5.01
CA CYS A 346 3.16 15.66 4.83
C CYS A 346 3.39 14.32 5.54
N ARG A 347 2.52 14.01 6.51
CA ARG A 347 2.39 12.68 7.10
C ARG A 347 1.19 12.00 6.47
N THR A 348 1.44 10.90 5.76
CA THR A 348 0.38 10.17 5.05
C THR A 348 -0.55 9.49 6.06
N PRO A 349 -1.88 9.74 6.00
CA PRO A 349 -2.89 9.02 6.76
C PRO A 349 -2.81 7.51 6.54
N ASN A 350 -3.16 6.72 7.55
CA ASN A 350 -3.33 5.27 7.41
C ASN A 350 -4.49 4.96 6.47
N ARG A 351 -4.24 4.14 5.44
CA ARG A 351 -5.22 3.87 4.38
C ARG A 351 -6.41 3.05 4.84
N ARG A 352 -6.31 2.27 5.92
CA ARG A 352 -7.47 1.62 6.54
C ARG A 352 -8.45 2.66 7.08
N ILE A 353 -7.96 3.68 7.77
CA ILE A 353 -8.77 4.80 8.29
C ILE A 353 -9.33 5.64 7.13
N VAL A 354 -8.52 5.91 6.10
CA VAL A 354 -9.00 6.64 4.91
C VAL A 354 -10.11 5.88 4.19
N ALA A 355 -9.98 4.56 4.06
CA ALA A 355 -11.02 3.74 3.44
C ALA A 355 -12.29 3.72 4.33
N ALA A 356 -12.16 3.68 5.65
CA ALA A 356 -13.31 3.78 6.57
C ALA A 356 -14.05 5.11 6.36
N TYR A 357 -13.33 6.21 6.16
CA TYR A 357 -13.91 7.50 5.79
C TYR A 357 -14.61 7.49 4.42
N ASP A 358 -14.00 6.87 3.41
CA ASP A 358 -14.61 6.72 2.08
C ASP A 358 -15.95 5.95 2.14
N ASN A 359 -16.06 4.99 3.06
CA ASN A 359 -17.25 4.19 3.29
C ASN A 359 -18.20 4.76 4.37
N TYR A 360 -18.12 6.06 4.67
CA TYR A 360 -19.02 6.76 5.60
C TYR A 360 -19.02 6.22 7.04
N ALA A 361 -17.95 5.56 7.48
CA ALA A 361 -17.84 5.02 8.84
C ALA A 361 -17.76 6.10 9.94
N TYR A 362 -17.62 7.37 9.57
CA TYR A 362 -17.60 8.52 10.48
C TYR A 362 -18.87 9.35 10.41
N ASP A 363 -20.04 8.77 10.09
CA ASP A 363 -21.29 9.53 10.09
C ASP A 363 -21.57 10.25 11.44
N GLN A 364 -22.24 11.41 11.37
CA GLN A 364 -22.56 12.26 12.53
C GLN A 364 -23.68 11.73 13.40
#